data_AF-A0A350KQ64-F1
#
_entry.id   AF-A0A350KQ64-F1
#
_cell.length_a   1.000
_cell.length_b   1.000
_cell.length_c   1.000
_cell.angle_alpha   90.00
_cell.angle_beta   90.00
_cell.angle_gamma   90.00
#
_symmetry.space_group_name_H-M   'P 1'
#
loop_
_entity.id
_entity.type
_entity.pdbx_description
1 polymer ?
#
loop_
_entity_poly.entity_id
_entity_poly.type
_entity_poly.pdbx_seq_one_letter_code
_entity_poly.pdbx_strand_id
1 'polypeptide(L)' 'MSWLDEARAIAKNKQTGKNGGGFAPDTADGRERLTRRLKMLYDDATEREIDKAVDDALDRFDAPYDEKAFMTFLQTKLED' A
#
# COMPACT_ATOMS: atom_id res chain seq x y z
N MET A 1 30.87 14.41 20.58
CA MET A 1 29.43 14.49 20.25
C MET A 1 29.32 15.13 18.88
N SER A 2 28.90 14.36 17.88
CA SER A 2 28.93 14.74 16.47
C SER A 2 27.50 14.95 15.96
N TRP A 3 27.23 16.09 15.35
CA TRP A 3 25.96 16.49 14.71
C TRP A 3 25.44 15.44 13.69
N LEU A 4 26.34 14.59 13.19
CA LEU A 4 26.03 13.44 12.33
C LEU A 4 25.15 12.36 13.01
N ASP A 5 25.17 12.27 14.34
CA ASP A 5 24.36 11.29 15.08
C ASP A 5 22.90 11.75 15.21
N GLU A 6 22.65 13.05 15.35
CA GLU A 6 21.29 13.64 15.37
C GLU A 6 20.61 13.52 14.00
N ALA A 7 21.33 13.70 12.89
CA ALA A 7 20.77 13.53 11.56
C ALA A 7 20.36 12.06 11.28
N ARG A 8 21.15 11.09 11.78
CA ARG A 8 20.80 9.67 11.69
C ARG A 8 19.62 9.32 12.58
N ALA A 9 19.51 9.89 13.78
CA ALA A 9 18.36 9.68 14.65
C ALA A 9 17.06 10.19 14.01
N ILE A 10 17.09 11.35 13.35
CA ILE A 10 15.92 11.90 12.63
C ILE A 10 15.54 11.04 11.42
N ALA A 11 16.51 10.55 10.64
CA ALA A 11 16.26 9.66 9.51
C ALA A 11 15.72 8.30 9.96
N LYS A 12 16.27 7.73 11.04
CA LYS A 12 15.80 6.46 11.61
C LYS A 12 14.42 6.59 12.22
N ASN A 13 14.08 7.73 12.83
CA ASN A 13 12.75 7.99 13.38
C ASN A 13 11.69 8.23 12.28
N LYS A 14 12.07 8.80 11.13
CA LYS A 14 11.18 8.86 9.95
C LYS A 14 10.94 7.49 9.29
N GLN A 15 11.90 6.57 9.36
CA GLN A 15 11.71 5.18 8.89
C GLN A 15 11.01 4.27 9.90
N THR A 16 11.11 4.56 11.21
CA THR A 16 10.52 3.74 12.28
C THR A 16 9.07 4.13 12.62
N GLY A 17 8.57 5.27 12.12
CA GLY A 17 7.22 5.76 12.41
C GLY A 17 6.16 5.56 11.30
N LYS A 18 6.49 4.95 10.15
CA LYS A 18 5.53 4.86 9.01
C LYS A 18 5.43 3.51 8.29
N ASN A 19 5.99 2.43 8.82
CA ASN A 19 5.82 1.07 8.26
C ASN A 19 5.71 0.02 9.39
N GLY A 20 4.83 0.28 10.36
CA GLY A 20 4.43 -0.68 11.39
C GLY A 20 2.95 -1.09 11.30
N GLY A 21 2.21 -0.57 10.31
CA GLY A 21 0.93 -1.15 9.92
C GLY A 21 1.23 -2.20 8.88
N GLY A 22 1.06 -3.49 9.20
CA GLY A 22 1.13 -4.54 8.20
C GLY A 22 0.26 -4.17 7.01
N PHE A 23 0.71 -4.52 5.80
CA PHE A 23 -0.11 -4.38 4.60
C PHE A 23 -1.39 -5.19 4.81
N ALA A 24 -2.45 -4.49 5.21
CA ALA A 24 -3.71 -5.06 5.65
C ALA A 24 -4.85 -4.49 4.79
N PRO A 25 -4.89 -4.84 3.49
CA PRO A 25 -5.90 -4.34 2.56
C PRO A 25 -7.33 -4.71 2.97
N ASP A 26 -7.49 -5.74 3.81
CA ASP A 26 -8.77 -6.16 4.40
C ASP A 26 -9.37 -5.12 5.37
N THR A 27 -8.53 -4.34 6.05
CA THR A 27 -8.99 -3.35 7.02
C THR A 27 -9.52 -2.09 6.32
N ALA A 28 -10.50 -1.41 6.91
CA ALA A 28 -11.07 -0.19 6.34
C ALA A 28 -10.01 0.91 6.09
N ASP A 29 -9.09 1.12 7.04
CA ASP A 29 -7.99 2.09 6.89
C ASP A 29 -6.96 1.64 5.84
N GLY A 30 -6.65 0.33 5.78
CA GLY A 30 -5.77 -0.23 4.75
C GLY A 30 -6.36 -0.11 3.34
N ARG A 31 -7.65 -0.43 3.18
CA ARG A 31 -8.39 -0.30 1.92
C ARG A 31 -8.45 1.15 1.44
N GLU A 32 -8.73 2.10 2.32
CA GLU A 32 -8.76 3.52 1.96
C GLU A 32 -7.38 4.00 1.48
N ARG A 33 -6.32 3.66 2.22
CA ARG A 33 -4.94 4.03 1.84
C ARG A 33 -4.53 3.40 0.52
N LEU A 34 -4.89 2.13 0.31
CA LEU A 34 -4.61 1.41 -0.92
C LEU A 34 -5.35 2.01 -2.11
N THR A 35 -6.66 2.23 -1.97
CA THR A 35 -7.51 2.85 -2.99
C THR A 35 -6.97 4.24 -3.36
N ARG A 36 -6.62 5.05 -2.37
CA ARG A 36 -6.05 6.38 -2.60
C ARG A 36 -4.70 6.32 -3.32
N ARG A 37 -3.87 5.32 -3.02
CA ARG A 37 -2.59 5.09 -3.72
C ARG A 37 -2.81 4.63 -5.15
N LEU A 38 -3.79 3.75 -5.40
CA LEU A 38 -4.13 3.25 -6.73
C LEU A 38 -4.70 4.37 -7.60
N LYS A 39 -5.56 5.24 -7.08
CA LYS A 39 -6.04 6.44 -7.80
C LYS A 39 -4.93 7.38 -8.25
N MET A 40 -3.81 7.44 -7.52
CA MET A 40 -2.66 8.26 -7.93
C MET A 40 -1.78 7.57 -8.96
N LEU A 41 -1.76 6.23 -8.98
CA LEU A 41 -0.95 5.44 -9.90
C LEU A 41 -1.67 5.21 -11.23
N TYR A 42 -2.98 5.00 -11.18
CA TYR A 42 -3.86 4.71 -12.31
C TYR A 42 -4.89 5.83 -12.40
N ASP A 43 -4.50 6.93 -13.05
CA ASP A 43 -5.37 8.10 -13.30
C ASP A 43 -6.54 7.74 -14.24
N ASP A 44 -6.35 6.71 -15.07
CA ASP A 44 -7.35 6.19 -16.02
C ASP A 44 -8.37 5.24 -15.35
N ALA A 45 -7.98 4.57 -14.26
CA ALA A 45 -8.83 3.60 -13.59
C ALA A 45 -9.88 4.30 -12.72
N THR A 46 -11.16 3.94 -12.92
CA THR A 46 -12.23 4.51 -12.12
C THR A 46 -12.21 3.97 -10.68
N GLU A 47 -12.78 4.74 -9.74
CA GLU A 47 -12.90 4.29 -8.34
C GLU A 47 -13.59 2.92 -8.22
N ARG A 48 -14.55 2.62 -9.10
CA ARG A 48 -15.24 1.33 -9.16
C ARG A 48 -14.34 0.19 -9.59
N GLU A 49 -13.44 0.43 -10.54
CA GLU A 49 -12.49 -0.59 -11.01
C GLU A 49 -11.43 -0.87 -9.96
N ILE A 50 -10.94 0.17 -9.30
CA ILE A 50 -10.01 0.04 -8.17
C ILE A 50 -10.66 -0.76 -7.04
N ASP A 51 -11.88 -0.40 -6.65
CA ASP A 51 -12.58 -1.08 -5.56
C ASP A 51 -12.85 -2.55 -5.89
N LYS A 52 -13.26 -2.84 -7.14
CA LYS A 52 -13.43 -4.21 -7.63
C LYS A 52 -12.12 -4.99 -7.68
N ALA A 53 -11.02 -4.38 -8.14
CA ALA A 53 -9.72 -5.04 -8.20
C ALA A 53 -9.19 -5.35 -6.79
N VAL A 54 -9.40 -4.46 -5.83
CA VAL A 54 -9.06 -4.69 -4.42
C VAL A 54 -9.90 -5.82 -3.83
N ASP A 55 -11.20 -5.87 -4.12
CA ASP A 55 -12.09 -6.95 -3.66
C ASP A 55 -11.69 -8.31 -4.26
N ASP A 56 -11.41 -8.37 -5.57
CA ASP A 56 -10.93 -9.57 -6.28
C ASP A 56 -9.56 -10.04 -5.74
N ALA A 57 -8.68 -9.09 -5.36
CA ALA A 57 -7.42 -9.39 -4.73
C ALA A 57 -7.60 -9.89 -3.27
N LEU A 58 -8.55 -9.35 -2.53
CA LEU A 58 -8.86 -9.83 -1.17
C LEU A 58 -9.49 -11.23 -1.17
N ASP A 59 -10.31 -11.56 -2.18
CA ASP A 59 -10.85 -12.91 -2.35
C ASP A 59 -9.76 -13.92 -2.75
N ARG A 60 -8.78 -13.47 -3.55
CA ARG A 60 -7.74 -14.35 -4.10
C ARG A 60 -6.53 -14.53 -3.19
N PHE A 61 -6.21 -13.55 -2.35
CA PHE A 61 -5.10 -13.60 -1.42
C PHE A 61 -5.61 -13.75 0.01
N ASP A 62 -5.13 -14.79 0.70
CA ASP A 62 -5.37 -14.97 2.13
C ASP A 62 -4.22 -14.38 2.95
N ALA A 63 -4.49 -14.01 4.20
CA ALA A 63 -3.46 -13.49 5.08
C ALA A 63 -2.38 -14.57 5.37
N PRO A 64 -1.08 -14.21 5.44
CA PRO A 64 -0.53 -12.86 5.36
C PRO A 64 -0.40 -12.34 3.91
N TYR A 65 -0.90 -11.13 3.68
CA TYR A 65 -0.87 -10.48 2.37
C TYR A 65 0.57 -10.08 1.98
N ASP A 66 1.05 -10.60 0.85
CA ASP A 66 2.29 -10.16 0.24
C ASP A 66 2.04 -8.88 -0.58
N GLU A 67 2.47 -7.72 -0.06
CA GLU A 67 2.24 -6.40 -0.70
C GLU A 67 2.70 -6.39 -2.16
N LYS A 68 3.81 -7.06 -2.48
CA LYS A 68 4.37 -7.05 -3.82
C LYS A 68 3.50 -7.85 -4.78
N ALA A 69 3.12 -9.08 -4.41
CA ALA A 69 2.24 -9.90 -5.22
C ALA A 69 0.85 -9.26 -5.39
N PHE A 70 0.33 -8.65 -4.32
CA PHE A 70 -0.96 -7.95 -4.33
C PHE A 70 -0.94 -6.74 -5.27
N MET A 71 0.09 -5.90 -5.18
CA MET A 71 0.24 -4.74 -6.06
C MET A 71 0.44 -5.15 -7.53
N THR A 72 1.20 -6.22 -7.80
CA THR A 72 1.36 -6.74 -9.17
C THR A 72 0.03 -7.25 -9.73
N PHE A 73 -0.78 -7.93 -8.92
CA PHE A 73 -2.10 -8.39 -9.34
C PHE A 73 -3.04 -7.22 -9.68
N LEU A 74 -3.09 -6.22 -8.80
CA LEU A 74 -3.87 -5.00 -9.03
C LEU A 74 -3.41 -4.27 -10.29
N GLN A 75 -2.10 -4.17 -10.50
CA GLN A 75 -1.52 -3.56 -11.69
C GLN A 75 -1.99 -4.27 -12.97
N THR A 76 -1.90 -5.59 -13.02
CA THR A 76 -2.40 -6.37 -14.18
C THR A 76 -3.90 -6.19 -14.41
N LYS A 77 -4.70 -5.95 -13.36
CA LYS A 77 -6.15 -5.73 -13.46
C LYS A 77 -6.55 -4.31 -13.84
N LEU A 78 -5.70 -3.32 -13.56
CA LEU A 78 -5.98 -1.89 -13.75
C LEU A 78 -5.29 -1.30 -15.00
N GLU A 79 -4.31 -2.01 -15.58
CA GLU A 79 -3.68 -1.66 -16.86
C GLU A 79 -4.29 -2.37 -18.08
N ASP A 80 -5.22 -3.32 -17.88
CA ASP A 80 -5.98 -4.03 -18.93
C ASP A 80 -7.32 -3.33 -19.21
#